data_AF-A0A972RUS1-F1
#
_entry.id   AF-A0A972RUS1-F1
#
_cell.length_a   1.000
_cell.length_b   1.000
_cell.length_c   1.000
_cell.angle_alpha   90.00
_cell.angle_beta   90.00
_cell.angle_gamma   90.00
#
_symmetry.space_group_name_H-M   'P 1'
#
loop_
_entity.id
_entity.type
_entity.pdbx_description
1 polymer ?
#
loop_
_entity_poly.entity_id
_entity_poly.type
_entity_poly.pdbx_seq_one_letter_code
_entity_poly.pdbx_strand_id
1 'polypeptide(L)'
;MKFNILSIIVFILFQGCNRLTKVPDNSILVSKFRVLDEFISPENINCSDTSVPFLEMKEFDCSFSVEDFEFDIERKYLIDDKGKLVKYFKYLSEAPISYSINELNDDLEFRKYENIDSFVIKISKNRANIIDGKDTLKIERIFKKEKLILIEKGYKNEIKGRRILYEYRSDLY
;
A
#
# COMPACT_ATOMS: atom_id res chain seq x y z
N MET A 1 -2.34 -32.97 -47.66
CA MET A 1 -2.80 -32.74 -46.27
C MET A 1 -2.33 -31.37 -45.82
N LYS A 2 -3.20 -30.35 -45.84
CA LYS A 2 -2.89 -29.01 -45.33
C LYS A 2 -3.33 -28.96 -43.86
N PHE A 3 -2.38 -29.04 -42.95
CA PHE A 3 -2.61 -28.72 -41.54
C PHE A 3 -2.83 -27.20 -41.45
N ASN A 4 -4.07 -26.78 -41.21
CA ASN A 4 -4.35 -25.37 -40.93
C ASN A 4 -3.93 -25.06 -39.49
N ILE A 5 -2.80 -24.35 -39.38
CA ILE A 5 -2.10 -23.91 -38.16
C ILE A 5 -2.91 -22.84 -37.37
N LEU A 6 -4.15 -22.54 -37.79
CA LEU A 6 -4.93 -21.41 -37.27
C LEU A 6 -5.63 -21.66 -35.92
N SER A 7 -5.70 -22.91 -35.43
CA SER A 7 -6.42 -23.22 -34.19
C SER A 7 -5.57 -23.24 -32.91
N ILE A 8 -4.25 -23.06 -32.99
CA ILE A 8 -3.36 -23.15 -31.80
C ILE A 8 -3.10 -21.78 -31.15
N ILE A 9 -3.37 -20.67 -31.84
CA ILE A 9 -2.99 -19.32 -31.35
C ILE A 9 -3.98 -18.73 -30.31
N VAL A 10 -5.18 -19.28 -30.14
CA VAL A 10 -6.19 -18.70 -29.23
C VAL A 10 -6.09 -19.22 -27.78
N PHE A 11 -5.32 -20.28 -27.51
CA PHE A 11 -5.20 -20.83 -26.14
C PHE A 11 -4.14 -20.14 -25.26
N ILE A 12 -3.34 -19.23 -25.81
CA ILE A 12 -2.24 -18.57 -25.08
C ILE A 12 -2.70 -17.26 -24.39
N LEU A 13 -3.91 -16.77 -24.66
CA LEU A 13 -4.40 -15.50 -24.09
C LEU A 13 -5.22 -15.62 -22.79
N PHE A 14 -5.41 -16.83 -22.25
CA PHE A 14 -6.12 -17.06 -20.97
C PHE A 14 -5.22 -17.57 -19.83
N GLN A 15 -3.90 -17.50 -19.97
CA GLN A 15 -3.06 -17.39 -18.77
C GLN A 15 -3.10 -15.95 -18.27
N GLY A 16 -4.29 -15.52 -17.85
CA GLY A 16 -4.39 -14.40 -16.93
C GLY A 16 -3.52 -14.77 -15.74
N CYS A 17 -2.35 -14.13 -15.64
CA CYS A 17 -1.47 -14.23 -14.50
C CYS A 17 -2.36 -14.11 -13.26
N ASN A 18 -2.50 -15.20 -12.49
CA ASN A 18 -3.34 -15.23 -11.30
C ASN A 18 -2.79 -14.17 -10.34
N ARG A 19 -3.30 -12.93 -10.43
CA ARG A 19 -3.01 -11.87 -9.48
C ARG A 19 -3.39 -12.44 -8.14
N LEU A 20 -2.41 -12.72 -7.30
CA LEU A 20 -2.68 -13.21 -5.96
C LEU A 20 -3.45 -12.13 -5.24
N THR A 21 -4.69 -12.43 -4.91
CA THR A 21 -5.58 -11.57 -4.13
C THR A 21 -5.60 -11.94 -2.67
N LYS A 22 -4.85 -12.98 -2.26
CA LYS A 22 -4.78 -13.46 -0.88
C LYS A 22 -3.40 -13.27 -0.28
N VAL A 23 -3.36 -12.62 0.87
CA VAL A 23 -2.13 -12.43 1.65
C VAL A 23 -1.60 -13.80 2.09
N PRO A 24 -0.29 -14.09 1.98
CA PRO A 24 0.29 -15.35 2.47
C PRO A 24 -0.08 -15.62 3.92
N ASP A 25 -0.15 -16.89 4.32
CA ASP A 25 -0.44 -17.26 5.70
C ASP A 25 0.64 -16.74 6.66
N ASN A 26 0.26 -16.56 7.92
CA ASN A 26 1.10 -16.02 9.00
C ASN A 26 1.66 -14.61 8.74
N SER A 27 1.28 -13.92 7.66
CA SER A 27 1.68 -12.53 7.47
C SER A 27 1.08 -11.62 8.53
N ILE A 28 1.89 -10.67 8.99
CA ILE A 28 1.54 -9.59 9.93
C ILE A 28 1.77 -8.27 9.20
N LEU A 29 0.79 -7.37 9.25
CA LEU A 29 0.93 -6.02 8.67
C LEU A 29 1.87 -5.20 9.55
N VAL A 30 2.77 -4.45 8.94
CA VAL A 30 3.78 -3.65 9.66
C VAL A 30 3.69 -2.16 9.36
N SER A 31 3.14 -1.81 8.19
CA SER A 31 2.89 -0.41 7.84
C SER A 31 1.69 -0.23 6.91
N LYS A 32 1.12 0.98 6.93
CA LYS A 32 0.15 1.48 5.97
C LYS A 32 0.74 2.72 5.31
N PHE A 33 0.52 2.86 4.02
CA PHE A 33 0.86 4.05 3.25
C PHE A 33 -0.40 4.67 2.66
N ARG A 34 -0.47 5.99 2.68
CA ARG A 34 -1.29 6.76 1.74
C ARG A 34 -0.33 7.39 0.75
N VAL A 35 -0.53 7.10 -0.51
CA VAL A 35 0.33 7.57 -1.60
C VAL A 35 -0.50 8.30 -2.64
N LEU A 36 0.13 9.18 -3.42
CA LEU A 36 -0.42 9.61 -4.70
C LEU A 36 -0.47 8.41 -5.65
N ASP A 37 -1.46 8.38 -6.54
CA ASP A 37 -1.61 7.27 -7.47
C ASP A 37 -0.58 7.33 -8.61
N GLU A 38 -0.57 6.25 -9.38
CA GLU A 38 0.36 6.02 -10.47
C GLU A 38 0.26 7.03 -11.63
N PHE A 39 -0.77 7.88 -11.64
CA PHE A 39 -0.96 8.92 -12.66
C PHE A 39 -0.46 10.28 -12.19
N ILE A 40 -0.59 10.60 -10.89
CA ILE A 40 -0.18 11.90 -10.35
C ILE A 40 1.28 11.89 -9.91
N SER A 41 1.76 10.78 -9.33
CA SER A 41 3.10 10.69 -8.76
C SER A 41 4.21 11.11 -9.74
N PRO A 42 4.22 10.64 -11.02
CA PRO A 42 5.31 10.99 -11.95
C PRO A 42 5.41 12.49 -12.29
N GLU A 43 4.35 13.26 -12.06
CA GLU A 43 4.29 14.69 -12.35
C GLU A 43 4.38 15.55 -11.07
N ASN A 44 4.43 14.94 -9.88
CA ASN A 44 4.35 15.65 -8.63
C ASN A 44 5.72 16.16 -8.15
N ILE A 45 5.84 17.48 -8.06
CA ILE A 45 7.09 18.19 -7.75
C ILE A 45 7.42 18.14 -6.23
N ASN A 46 6.48 17.69 -5.39
CA ASN A 46 6.71 17.67 -3.94
C ASN A 46 7.76 16.63 -3.51
N CYS A 47 8.07 15.64 -4.35
CA CYS A 47 9.25 14.82 -4.15
C CYS A 47 10.36 15.33 -5.06
N SER A 48 11.39 15.96 -4.49
CA SER A 48 12.50 16.53 -5.25
C SER A 48 13.45 15.49 -5.86
N ASP A 49 13.37 14.24 -5.40
CA ASP A 49 14.24 13.15 -5.80
C ASP A 49 13.52 12.16 -6.73
N THR A 50 14.28 11.61 -7.68
CA THR A 50 13.85 10.48 -8.53
C THR A 50 13.35 9.31 -7.67
N SER A 51 12.22 8.72 -8.07
CA SER A 51 11.69 7.50 -7.47
C SER A 51 12.73 6.38 -7.39
N VAL A 52 12.84 5.72 -6.23
CA VAL A 52 13.75 4.59 -5.99
C VAL A 52 12.97 3.27 -5.88
N PRO A 53 13.55 2.11 -6.20
CA PRO A 53 12.87 0.83 -5.98
C PRO A 53 12.45 0.65 -4.51
N PHE A 54 11.24 0.14 -4.24
CA PHE A 54 10.71 0.02 -2.87
C PHE A 54 11.67 -0.67 -1.88
N LEU A 55 12.35 -1.72 -2.33
CA LEU A 55 13.30 -2.49 -1.50
C LEU A 55 14.59 -1.73 -1.16
N GLU A 56 14.87 -0.64 -1.88
CA GLU A 56 16.06 0.20 -1.69
C GLU A 56 15.73 1.49 -0.92
N MET A 57 14.45 1.69 -0.56
CA MET A 57 14.01 2.88 0.16
C MET A 57 14.70 3.02 1.51
N LYS A 58 15.14 4.25 1.77
CA LYS A 58 15.53 4.74 3.08
C LYS A 58 14.33 5.36 3.79
N GLU A 59 14.47 5.60 5.09
CA GLU A 59 13.37 6.12 5.93
C GLU A 59 12.78 7.44 5.40
N PHE A 60 13.62 8.29 4.82
CA PHE A 60 13.24 9.64 4.37
C PHE A 60 12.95 9.76 2.88
N ASP A 61 13.13 8.68 2.11
CA ASP A 61 12.78 8.68 0.70
C ASP A 61 11.26 8.86 0.58
N CYS A 62 10.84 9.78 -0.29
CA CYS A 62 9.45 10.22 -0.36
C CYS A 62 8.70 9.64 -1.58
N SER A 63 9.41 9.06 -2.55
CA SER A 63 8.83 8.40 -3.73
C SER A 63 9.46 7.04 -3.93
N PHE A 64 8.68 6.08 -4.42
CA PHE A 64 9.19 4.76 -4.76
C PHE A 64 8.49 4.11 -5.93
N SER A 65 9.19 3.15 -6.52
CA SER A 65 8.70 2.30 -7.60
C SER A 65 8.54 0.86 -7.16
N VAL A 66 7.48 0.23 -7.65
CA VAL A 66 7.22 -1.20 -7.50
C VAL A 66 6.65 -1.75 -8.80
N GLU A 67 7.40 -2.64 -9.44
CA GLU A 67 7.14 -3.05 -10.82
C GLU A 67 6.98 -1.82 -11.75
N ASP A 68 5.83 -1.68 -12.42
CA ASP A 68 5.52 -0.59 -13.35
C ASP A 68 4.81 0.60 -12.68
N PHE A 69 4.69 0.61 -11.35
CA PHE A 69 4.03 1.68 -10.60
C PHE A 69 5.04 2.58 -9.92
N GLU A 70 4.77 3.88 -9.94
CA GLU A 70 5.45 4.91 -9.17
C GLU A 70 4.46 5.54 -8.19
N PHE A 71 4.88 5.71 -6.95
CA PHE A 71 4.06 6.21 -5.85
C PHE A 71 4.82 7.23 -5.01
N ASP A 72 4.22 8.39 -4.80
CA ASP A 72 4.71 9.36 -3.82
C ASP A 72 4.00 9.20 -2.48
N ILE A 73 4.77 9.07 -1.40
CA ILE A 73 4.22 8.92 -0.05
C ILE A 73 3.67 10.27 0.42
N GLU A 74 2.38 10.31 0.74
CA GLU A 74 1.79 11.43 1.49
C GLU A 74 1.86 11.16 2.99
N ARG A 75 1.58 9.91 3.40
CA ARG A 75 1.50 9.47 4.80
C ARG A 75 2.04 8.06 4.97
N LYS A 76 2.73 7.80 6.08
CA LYS A 76 3.11 6.45 6.53
C LYS A 76 2.68 6.24 7.97
N TYR A 77 2.15 5.05 8.25
CA TYR A 77 1.69 4.64 9.57
C TYR A 77 2.42 3.36 9.93
N LEU A 78 3.23 3.38 11.00
CA LEU A 78 3.85 2.18 11.56
C LEU A 78 2.91 1.55 12.58
N ILE A 79 2.74 0.24 12.49
CA ILE A 79 1.82 -0.51 13.35
C ILE A 79 2.52 -1.62 14.12
N ASP A 80 1.97 -1.93 15.30
CA ASP A 80 2.38 -3.07 16.12
C ASP A 80 1.76 -4.39 15.63
N ASP A 81 2.11 -5.50 16.29
CA ASP A 81 1.61 -6.84 16.00
C ASP A 81 0.09 -7.01 16.24
N LYS A 82 -0.53 -6.08 16.96
CA LYS A 82 -1.98 -6.00 17.20
C LYS A 82 -2.67 -5.07 16.21
N GLY A 83 -1.94 -4.49 15.27
CA GLY A 83 -2.45 -3.58 14.26
C GLY A 83 -2.73 -2.18 14.76
N LYS A 84 -2.20 -1.78 15.92
CA LYS A 84 -2.34 -0.44 16.48
C LYS A 84 -1.23 0.48 15.99
N LEU A 85 -1.54 1.76 15.85
CA LEU A 85 -0.56 2.78 15.47
C LEU A 85 0.51 2.97 16.54
N VAL A 86 1.78 2.99 16.12
CA VAL A 86 2.95 3.24 16.97
C VAL A 86 3.62 4.57 16.61
N LYS A 87 3.75 4.86 15.31
CA LYS A 87 4.38 6.07 14.78
C LYS A 87 3.68 6.48 13.50
N TYR A 88 3.56 7.77 13.27
CA TYR A 88 2.94 8.36 12.09
C TYR A 88 3.91 9.33 11.42
N PHE A 89 3.94 9.32 10.10
CA PHE A 89 4.77 10.21 9.31
C PHE A 89 3.90 10.97 8.32
N LYS A 90 4.15 12.27 8.23
CA LYS A 90 3.61 13.17 7.23
C LYS A 90 4.76 13.60 6.34
N TYR A 91 4.73 13.16 5.08
CA TYR A 91 5.74 13.52 4.10
C TYR A 91 5.38 14.90 3.53
N LEU A 92 6.35 15.81 3.61
CA LEU A 92 6.31 17.17 3.05
C LEU A 92 7.41 17.30 2.00
N SER A 93 7.42 18.43 1.30
CA SER A 93 8.37 18.65 0.20
C SER A 93 9.83 18.75 0.65
N GLU A 94 10.08 19.18 1.89
CA GLU A 94 11.42 19.33 2.43
C GLU A 94 11.93 18.07 3.14
N ALA A 95 11.08 17.40 3.92
CA ALA A 95 11.37 16.17 4.65
C ALA A 95 10.09 15.62 5.33
N PRO A 96 10.02 14.33 5.70
CA PRO A 96 8.93 13.84 6.51
C PRO A 96 9.02 14.31 7.97
N ILE A 97 7.88 14.72 8.52
CA ILE A 97 7.69 14.95 9.96
C ILE A 97 7.11 13.69 10.57
N SER A 98 7.65 13.25 11.71
CA SER A 98 7.18 12.06 12.40
C SER A 98 6.62 12.37 13.79
N TYR A 99 5.58 11.65 14.18
CA TYR A 99 4.88 11.76 15.45
C TYR A 99 4.80 10.38 16.09
N SER A 100 5.23 10.28 17.35
CA SER A 100 4.99 9.13 18.20
C SER A 100 3.53 9.05 18.64
N ILE A 101 3.09 7.86 19.07
CA ILE A 101 1.73 7.71 19.60
C ILE A 101 1.44 8.61 20.81
N ASN A 102 2.45 8.91 21.63
CA ASN A 102 2.28 9.79 22.79
C ASN A 102 1.99 11.23 22.36
N GLU A 103 2.78 11.77 21.42
CA GLU A 103 2.56 13.11 20.86
C GLU A 103 1.19 13.21 20.20
N LEU A 104 0.77 12.17 19.48
CA LEU A 104 -0.57 12.11 18.89
C LEU A 104 -1.65 12.09 19.99
N ASN A 105 -1.47 11.32 21.07
CA ASN A 105 -2.45 11.25 22.16
C ASN A 105 -2.62 12.59 22.86
N ASP A 106 -1.59 13.43 22.90
CA ASP A 106 -1.63 14.77 23.47
C ASP A 106 -2.32 15.79 22.53
N ASP A 107 -2.35 15.52 21.22
CA ASP A 107 -3.00 16.35 20.19
C ASP A 107 -4.25 15.67 19.59
N LEU A 108 -5.35 15.74 20.33
CA LEU A 108 -6.63 15.12 19.92
C LEU A 108 -7.24 15.77 18.67
N GLU A 109 -6.98 17.05 18.43
CA GLU A 109 -7.48 17.74 17.25
C GLU A 109 -6.79 17.22 15.99
N PHE A 110 -5.46 17.10 16.03
CA PHE A 110 -4.67 16.53 14.94
C PHE A 110 -5.06 15.09 14.65
N ARG A 111 -5.26 14.26 15.69
CA ARG A 111 -5.73 12.88 15.50
C ARG A 111 -7.06 12.78 14.78
N LYS A 112 -8.01 13.63 15.17
CA LYS A 112 -9.32 13.68 14.52
C LYS A 112 -9.18 14.13 13.06
N TYR A 113 -8.38 15.16 12.80
CA TYR A 113 -8.13 15.67 11.46
C TYR A 113 -7.50 14.63 10.53
N GLU A 114 -6.48 13.89 11.00
CA GLU A 114 -5.82 12.83 10.23
C GLU A 114 -6.56 11.48 10.28
N ASN A 115 -7.73 11.41 10.92
CA ASN A 115 -8.59 10.23 11.10
C ASN A 115 -7.89 9.04 11.79
N ILE A 116 -7.18 9.31 12.90
CA ILE A 116 -6.37 8.33 13.65
C ILE A 116 -7.11 7.78 14.90
N ASP A 117 -8.30 8.28 15.22
CA ASP A 117 -9.01 7.98 16.48
C ASP A 117 -9.36 6.49 16.70
N SER A 118 -9.47 5.69 15.63
CA SER A 118 -9.80 4.27 15.70
C SER A 118 -8.89 3.40 14.82
N PHE A 119 -7.58 3.63 14.93
CA PHE A 119 -6.55 2.98 14.13
C PHE A 119 -6.28 1.53 14.60
N VAL A 120 -7.06 0.58 14.09
CA VAL A 120 -6.82 -0.86 14.26
C VAL A 120 -6.89 -1.54 12.90
N ILE A 121 -5.77 -2.11 12.46
CA ILE A 121 -5.62 -2.68 11.13
C ILE A 121 -5.30 -4.17 11.21
N LYS A 122 -6.03 -5.01 10.48
CA LYS A 122 -5.81 -6.46 10.47
C LYS A 122 -6.16 -7.10 9.14
N ILE A 123 -5.51 -8.21 8.83
CA ILE A 123 -5.87 -9.05 7.68
C ILE A 123 -7.17 -9.80 8.01
N SER A 124 -8.14 -9.79 7.10
CA SER A 124 -9.40 -10.52 7.28
C SER A 124 -9.17 -12.04 7.34
N LYS A 125 -10.12 -12.79 7.89
CA LYS A 125 -10.02 -14.27 7.97
C LYS A 125 -9.88 -14.95 6.60
N ASN A 126 -10.51 -14.40 5.56
CA ASN A 126 -10.40 -14.92 4.19
C ASN A 126 -9.12 -14.49 3.46
N ARG A 127 -8.28 -13.67 4.12
CA ARG A 127 -7.02 -13.09 3.65
C ARG A 127 -7.09 -12.32 2.34
N ALA A 128 -8.29 -12.02 1.84
CA ALA A 128 -8.54 -11.28 0.61
C ALA A 128 -8.89 -9.80 0.86
N ASN A 129 -8.93 -9.39 2.13
CA ASN A 129 -9.30 -8.05 2.54
C ASN A 129 -8.43 -7.60 3.73
N ILE A 130 -8.31 -6.28 3.88
CA ILE A 130 -7.77 -5.63 5.08
C ILE A 130 -8.93 -4.98 5.82
N ILE A 131 -9.01 -5.19 7.13
CA ILE A 131 -9.93 -4.47 8.01
C ILE A 131 -9.15 -3.28 8.56
N ASP A 132 -9.59 -2.07 8.26
CA ASP A 132 -8.96 -0.81 8.68
C ASP A 132 -9.98 0.02 9.46
N GLY A 133 -9.85 -0.01 10.78
CA GLY A 133 -10.86 0.55 11.68
C GLY A 133 -12.22 -0.12 11.49
N LYS A 134 -13.17 0.63 10.92
CA LYS A 134 -14.53 0.16 10.63
C LYS A 134 -14.73 -0.31 9.19
N ASP A 135 -13.74 -0.10 8.33
CA ASP A 135 -13.84 -0.41 6.91
C ASP A 135 -13.23 -1.76 6.60
N THR A 136 -13.76 -2.39 5.55
CA THR A 136 -13.21 -3.62 4.96
C THR A 136 -12.80 -3.29 3.54
N LEU A 137 -11.50 -3.37 3.29
CA LEU A 137 -10.85 -2.95 2.06
C LEU A 137 -10.45 -4.17 1.25
N LYS A 138 -10.89 -4.24 0.00
CA LYS A 138 -10.59 -5.35 -0.90
C LYS A 138 -9.19 -5.21 -1.48
N ILE A 139 -8.46 -6.31 -1.52
CA ILE A 139 -7.12 -6.37 -2.10
C ILE A 139 -7.24 -6.41 -3.62
N GLU A 140 -6.57 -5.47 -4.29
CA GLU A 140 -6.43 -5.46 -5.74
C GLU A 140 -5.25 -6.33 -6.18
N ARG A 141 -4.11 -6.16 -5.50
CA ARG A 141 -2.86 -6.80 -5.90
C ARG A 141 -1.93 -7.01 -4.70
N ILE A 142 -1.11 -8.05 -4.78
CA ILE A 142 -0.05 -8.32 -3.82
C ILE A 142 1.28 -8.39 -4.56
N PHE A 143 2.22 -7.53 -4.18
CA PHE A 143 3.60 -7.53 -4.63
C PHE A 143 4.41 -8.40 -3.66
N LYS A 144 4.58 -9.67 -4.00
CA LYS A 144 5.17 -10.66 -3.07
C LYS A 144 6.62 -10.36 -2.71
N LYS A 145 7.41 -9.91 -3.70
CA LYS A 145 8.83 -9.64 -3.53
C LYS A 145 9.05 -8.46 -2.58
N GLU A 146 8.24 -7.41 -2.72
CA GLU A 146 8.27 -6.18 -1.93
C GLU A 146 7.47 -6.30 -0.63
N LYS A 147 6.73 -7.40 -0.46
CA LYS A 147 5.78 -7.63 0.64
C LYS A 147 4.78 -6.48 0.80
N LEU A 148 4.27 -5.98 -0.33
CA LEU A 148 3.27 -4.92 -0.39
C LEU A 148 1.90 -5.46 -0.85
N ILE A 149 0.85 -4.81 -0.37
CA ILE A 149 -0.55 -5.08 -0.70
C ILE A 149 -1.17 -3.78 -1.20
N LEU A 150 -1.63 -3.77 -2.44
CA LEU A 150 -2.35 -2.64 -3.04
C LEU A 150 -3.85 -2.87 -2.89
N ILE A 151 -4.54 -1.84 -2.38
CA ILE A 151 -5.99 -1.86 -2.21
C ILE A 151 -6.70 -1.40 -3.49
N GLU A 152 -7.85 -2.02 -3.74
CA GLU A 152 -8.75 -1.67 -4.84
C GLU A 152 -9.24 -0.23 -4.71
N LYS A 153 -9.25 0.49 -5.84
CA LYS A 153 -9.89 1.81 -5.91
C LYS A 153 -11.38 1.65 -5.54
N GLY A 154 -11.91 2.52 -4.69
CA GLY A 154 -13.32 2.44 -4.31
C GLY A 154 -13.83 3.62 -3.51
N TYR A 155 -15.14 3.79 -3.50
CA TYR A 155 -15.92 4.94 -3.01
C TYR A 155 -15.56 5.45 -1.59
N LYS A 156 -15.01 4.60 -0.71
CA LYS A 156 -14.57 4.99 0.64
C LYS A 156 -13.09 5.36 0.76
N ASN A 157 -12.28 4.95 -0.22
CA ASN A 157 -10.84 5.27 -0.33
C ASN A 157 -10.55 6.29 -1.45
N GLU A 158 -11.59 6.84 -2.09
CA GLU A 158 -11.48 7.89 -3.11
C GLU A 158 -11.15 9.23 -2.47
N ILE A 159 -9.89 9.41 -2.07
CA ILE A 159 -9.28 10.73 -2.21
C ILE A 159 -8.76 10.74 -3.65
N LYS A 160 -9.39 11.53 -4.54
CA LYS A 160 -9.07 11.56 -5.98
C LYS A 160 -7.56 11.60 -6.17
N GLY A 161 -7.02 10.61 -6.88
CA GLY A 161 -5.59 10.50 -7.17
C GLY A 161 -4.73 9.92 -6.05
N ARG A 162 -5.30 9.22 -5.05
CA ARG A 162 -4.55 8.55 -3.98
C ARG A 162 -4.79 7.05 -3.97
N ARG A 163 -3.81 6.30 -3.47
CA ARG A 163 -3.89 4.86 -3.20
C ARG A 163 -3.55 4.57 -1.75
N ILE A 164 -3.94 3.37 -1.32
CA ILE A 164 -3.55 2.80 -0.04
C ILE A 164 -2.73 1.55 -0.33
N LEU A 165 -1.55 1.48 0.29
CA LEU A 165 -0.74 0.28 0.34
C LEU A 165 -0.57 -0.18 1.79
N TYR A 166 -0.40 -1.48 1.97
CA TYR A 166 0.06 -2.05 3.23
C TYR A 166 1.32 -2.87 3.02
N GLU A 167 2.26 -2.74 3.93
CA GLU A 167 3.42 -3.62 4.02
C GLU A 167 3.14 -4.74 5.02
N TYR A 168 3.66 -5.93 4.74
CA TYR A 168 3.61 -7.05 5.66
C TYR A 168 4.97 -7.69 5.84
N ARG A 169 5.17 -8.33 7.00
CA ARG A 169 6.18 -9.36 7.15
C ARG A 169 5.49 -10.72 7.04
N SER A 170 6.21 -11.71 6.55
CA SER A 170 5.83 -13.12 6.66
C SER A 170 7.06 -13.87 7.18
N ASP A 171 6.84 -14.84 8.07
CA ASP A 171 7.89 -15.70 8.61
C ASP A 171 8.33 -16.77 7.57
N LEU A 172 7.64 -16.82 6.43
CA LEU A 172 8.02 -17.59 5.25
C LEU A 172 8.70 -16.62 4.28
N TYR A 173 10.02 -16.78 4.11
CA TYR A 173 10.96 -16.02 3.26
C TYR A 173 11.52 -14.71 3.85
#